data_AF-A0A3P7MZ76-F1
#
_entry.id   AF-A0A3P7MZ76-F1
#
_cell.length_a   1.000
_cell.length_b   1.000
_cell.length_c   1.000
_cell.angle_alpha   90.00
_cell.angle_beta   90.00
_cell.angle_gamma   90.00
#
_symmetry.space_group_name_H-M   'P 1'
#
loop_
_entity.id
_entity.type
_entity.pdbx_description
1 polymer ?
#
loop_
_entity_poly.entity_id
_entity_poly.type
_entity_poly.pdbx_seq_one_letter_code
_entity_poly.pdbx_strand_id
1 'polypeptide(L)'
;MFARDIAPDSSSPLSTQNLYGVHPFYICMENDGLAHGVFIFNSNAQEVVTGPAPHLIYRTIGGQLDIAFFPGPTPEEVVQQYLAHIGTPFLPAYWALGYQLSRWNYKDLDEMKAVIARTQAAQVPLDVAVADIDYMDRYKDFTVGKVSSLFDKSGTMDWENNDQTNDQTDAVFD
;
A
#
# COMPACT_ATOMS: atom_id res chain seq x y z
N MET A 1 10.81 -6.41 -15.17
CA MET A 1 9.94 -5.38 -14.59
C MET A 1 8.79 -5.08 -15.54
N PHE A 2 7.61 -5.56 -15.17
CA PHE A 2 6.33 -5.27 -15.82
C PHE A 2 5.23 -5.61 -14.80
N ALA A 3 4.27 -4.73 -14.56
CA ALA A 3 3.28 -4.93 -13.51
C ALA A 3 2.49 -6.23 -13.76
N ARG A 4 2.41 -7.10 -12.75
CA ARG A 4 1.76 -8.41 -12.86
C ARG A 4 1.16 -8.87 -11.54
N ASP A 5 -0.08 -9.33 -11.63
CA ASP A 5 -0.80 -9.98 -10.54
C ASP A 5 -0.30 -11.43 -10.36
N ILE A 6 0.67 -11.58 -9.46
CA ILE A 6 1.24 -12.84 -8.99
C ILE A 6 1.61 -12.65 -7.51
N ALA A 7 1.30 -13.63 -6.67
CA ALA A 7 1.71 -13.62 -5.26
C ALA A 7 3.24 -13.65 -5.12
N PRO A 8 3.83 -12.91 -4.16
CA PRO A 8 5.26 -12.97 -3.91
C PRO A 8 5.69 -14.38 -3.48
N ASP A 9 6.78 -14.88 -4.05
CA ASP A 9 7.35 -16.19 -3.70
C ASP A 9 8.35 -16.03 -2.56
N SER A 10 7.99 -16.56 -1.38
CA SER A 10 8.85 -16.60 -0.19
C SER A 10 9.48 -17.98 0.07
N SER A 11 9.23 -18.95 -0.81
CA SER A 11 9.65 -20.35 -0.63
C SER A 11 10.93 -20.68 -1.39
N SER A 12 11.14 -20.04 -2.53
CA SER A 12 12.34 -20.25 -3.35
C SER A 12 13.53 -19.43 -2.82
N PRO A 13 14.78 -19.93 -2.95
CA PRO A 13 15.97 -19.18 -2.57
C PRO A 13 16.19 -17.92 -3.44
N LEU A 14 15.69 -17.92 -4.68
CA LEU A 14 15.68 -16.77 -5.57
C LEU A 14 14.45 -16.81 -6.48
N SER A 15 13.63 -15.77 -6.43
CA SER A 15 12.53 -15.53 -7.37
C SER A 15 12.78 -14.24 -8.14
N THR A 16 12.79 -14.33 -9.46
CA THR A 16 13.00 -13.20 -10.38
C THR A 16 11.71 -12.79 -11.11
N GLN A 17 10.57 -13.26 -10.62
CA GLN A 17 9.26 -12.94 -11.20
C GLN A 17 8.95 -11.45 -11.01
N ASN A 18 8.37 -10.84 -12.04
CA ASN A 18 7.80 -9.51 -11.93
C ASN A 18 6.47 -9.55 -11.14
N LEU A 19 6.27 -8.56 -10.26
CA LEU A 19 5.11 -8.43 -9.37
C LEU A 19 4.32 -7.14 -9.71
N TYR A 20 3.53 -6.63 -8.75
CA TYR A 20 2.60 -5.53 -8.93
C TYR A 20 3.26 -4.19 -9.33
N GLY A 21 4.39 -3.84 -8.71
CA GLY A 21 5.04 -2.54 -8.88
C GLY A 21 6.20 -2.55 -9.89
N VAL A 22 6.42 -1.40 -10.54
CA VAL A 22 7.56 -1.16 -11.43
C VAL A 22 8.23 0.14 -11.02
N HIS A 23 9.41 0.03 -10.42
CA HIS A 23 10.23 1.17 -9.97
C HIS A 23 11.64 1.04 -10.56
N PRO A 24 11.91 1.60 -11.75
CA PRO A 24 13.23 1.55 -12.39
C PRO A 24 14.20 2.57 -11.76
N PHE A 25 14.41 2.45 -10.46
CA PHE A 25 15.29 3.27 -9.66
C PHE A 25 16.18 2.36 -8.82
N TYR A 26 17.48 2.69 -8.76
CA TYR A 26 18.41 2.01 -7.87
C TYR A 26 19.37 3.01 -7.22
N ILE A 27 19.89 2.64 -6.06
CA ILE A 27 20.95 3.36 -5.34
C ILE A 27 22.19 2.48 -5.32
N CYS A 28 23.34 3.07 -5.59
CA CYS A 28 24.63 2.41 -5.52
C CYS A 28 25.45 3.03 -4.38
N MET A 29 25.95 2.18 -3.49
CA MET A 29 26.92 2.57 -2.46
C MET A 29 28.32 2.55 -3.06
N GLU A 30 29.10 3.58 -2.75
CA GLU A 30 30.48 3.75 -3.17
C GLU A 30 31.45 3.29 -2.06
N ASN A 31 32.70 3.05 -2.43
CA ASN A 31 33.72 2.49 -1.51
C ASN A 31 34.09 3.44 -0.36
N ASP A 32 33.86 4.73 -0.53
CA ASP A 32 34.07 5.78 0.47
C ASP A 32 32.85 6.01 1.37
N GLY A 33 31.78 5.21 1.19
CA GLY A 33 30.53 5.32 1.95
C GLY A 33 29.56 6.35 1.38
N LEU A 34 29.91 7.03 0.28
CA LEU A 34 28.99 7.89 -0.45
C LEU A 34 28.01 7.03 -1.28
N ALA A 35 27.00 7.68 -1.86
CA ALA A 35 26.02 7.02 -2.68
C ALA A 35 25.54 7.90 -3.84
N HIS A 36 25.17 7.25 -4.93
CA HIS A 36 24.44 7.88 -6.03
C HIS A 36 23.21 7.05 -6.39
N GLY A 37 22.21 7.70 -6.99
CA GLY A 37 21.01 7.07 -7.52
C GLY A 37 20.91 7.21 -9.03
N VAL A 38 20.23 6.26 -9.65
CA VAL A 38 19.90 6.30 -11.08
C VAL A 38 18.42 5.95 -11.24
N PHE A 39 17.70 6.80 -11.95
CA PHE A 39 16.31 6.56 -12.35
C PHE A 39 16.24 6.48 -13.87
N ILE A 40 15.56 5.46 -14.38
CA ILE A 40 15.31 5.29 -15.80
C ILE A 40 13.83 5.53 -16.05
N PHE A 41 13.50 6.68 -16.64
CA PHE A 41 12.11 7.09 -16.84
C PHE A 41 11.50 6.38 -18.06
N ASN A 42 11.14 5.11 -17.85
CA ASN A 42 10.57 4.24 -18.88
C ASN A 42 9.56 3.26 -18.26
N SER A 43 8.39 3.14 -18.89
CA SER A 43 7.27 2.31 -18.44
C SER A 43 7.02 1.09 -19.33
N ASN A 44 7.82 0.88 -20.39
CA ASN A 44 7.74 -0.31 -21.21
C ASN A 44 8.25 -1.53 -20.41
N ALA A 45 7.90 -2.74 -20.87
CA ALA A 45 8.44 -3.94 -20.24
C ALA A 45 9.97 -3.93 -20.36
N GLN A 46 10.62 -4.06 -19.21
CA GLN A 46 12.05 -3.80 -19.09
C GLN A 46 12.70 -4.80 -18.16
N GLU A 47 13.99 -4.98 -18.31
CA GLU A 47 14.79 -5.96 -17.57
C GLU A 47 16.09 -5.29 -17.13
N VAL A 48 16.52 -5.65 -15.92
CA VAL A 48 17.78 -5.23 -15.34
C VAL A 48 18.54 -6.48 -14.96
N VAL A 49 19.76 -6.62 -15.47
CA VAL A 49 20.63 -7.77 -15.21
C VAL A 49 22.00 -7.26 -14.77
N THR A 50 22.59 -7.89 -13.77
CA THR A 50 23.98 -7.62 -13.34
C THR A 50 24.95 -8.47 -14.15
N GLY A 51 26.04 -7.88 -14.63
CA GLY A 51 27.11 -8.63 -15.27
C GLY A 51 28.14 -9.20 -14.27
N PRO A 52 29.18 -9.91 -14.77
CA PRO A 52 30.23 -10.50 -13.93
C PRO A 52 31.16 -9.48 -13.26
N ALA A 53 31.28 -8.29 -13.86
CA ALA A 53 31.94 -7.12 -13.29
C ALA A 53 30.86 -6.18 -12.72
N PRO A 54 31.18 -5.11 -11.96
CA PRO A 54 30.16 -4.19 -11.44
C PRO A 54 29.59 -3.32 -12.57
N HIS A 55 28.74 -3.91 -13.41
CA HIS A 55 27.96 -3.22 -14.42
C HIS A 55 26.54 -3.77 -14.46
N LEU A 56 25.64 -2.86 -14.83
CA LEU A 56 24.22 -3.11 -14.95
C LEU A 56 23.85 -3.06 -16.43
N ILE A 57 23.13 -4.07 -16.90
CA ILE A 57 22.60 -4.14 -18.26
C ILE A 57 21.10 -3.86 -18.18
N TYR A 58 20.69 -2.72 -18.72
CA TYR A 58 19.30 -2.34 -18.84
C TYR A 58 18.79 -2.66 -20.26
N ARG A 59 17.67 -3.38 -20.35
CA ARG A 59 16.99 -3.71 -21.61
C ARG A 59 15.53 -3.29 -21.51
N THR A 60 15.02 -2.64 -22.54
CA THR A 60 13.58 -2.29 -22.63
C THR A 60 13.05 -2.68 -24.00
N ILE A 61 11.77 -3.06 -24.07
CA ILE A 61 11.10 -3.40 -25.34
C ILE A 61 10.64 -2.17 -26.13
N GLY A 62 10.78 -0.96 -25.58
CA GLY A 62 10.35 0.27 -26.26
C GLY A 62 10.59 1.53 -25.43
N GLY A 63 10.05 2.64 -25.94
CA GLY A 63 10.23 3.96 -25.33
C GLY A 63 11.59 4.58 -25.65
N GLN A 64 11.96 5.58 -24.88
CA GLN A 64 13.26 6.28 -24.97
C GLN A 64 14.13 5.93 -23.75
N LEU A 65 15.44 6.15 -23.88
CA LEU A 65 16.37 6.09 -22.76
C LEU A 65 16.46 7.48 -22.13
N ASP A 66 15.56 7.76 -21.19
CA ASP A 66 15.58 8.94 -20.35
C ASP A 66 16.11 8.54 -18.96
N ILE A 67 17.27 9.07 -18.57
CA ILE A 67 18.02 8.63 -17.39
C ILE A 67 18.42 9.84 -16.57
N ALA A 68 17.97 9.86 -15.30
CA ALA A 68 18.35 10.85 -14.31
C ALA A 68 19.38 10.25 -13.32
N PHE A 69 20.38 11.06 -12.97
CA PHE A 69 21.41 10.73 -11.98
C PHE A 69 21.29 11.63 -10.76
N PHE A 70 21.39 11.04 -9.57
CA PHE A 70 21.27 11.72 -8.28
C PHE A 70 22.57 11.55 -7.50
N PRO A 71 23.40 12.59 -7.35
CA PRO A 71 24.76 12.45 -6.85
C PRO A 71 24.90 12.27 -5.32
N GLY A 72 23.81 12.29 -4.54
CA GLY A 72 23.89 12.15 -3.07
C GLY A 72 24.45 13.40 -2.39
N PRO A 73 25.41 13.31 -1.44
CA PRO A 73 26.34 12.21 -1.22
C PRO A 73 25.87 11.08 -0.29
N THR A 74 24.87 11.29 0.57
CA THR A 74 24.34 10.22 1.43
C THR A 74 23.19 9.48 0.76
N PRO A 75 22.91 8.20 1.12
CA PRO A 75 21.74 7.48 0.60
C PRO A 75 20.41 8.20 0.85
N GLU A 76 20.31 8.93 1.96
CA GLU A 76 19.15 9.75 2.28
C GLU A 76 19.00 10.93 1.31
N GLU A 77 20.07 11.66 1.04
CA GLU A 77 20.07 12.76 0.05
C GLU A 77 19.77 12.27 -1.36
N VAL A 78 20.25 11.07 -1.74
CA VAL A 78 19.89 10.43 -3.01
C VAL A 78 18.38 10.24 -3.12
N VAL A 79 17.74 9.73 -2.06
CA VAL A 79 16.28 9.56 -2.02
C VAL A 79 15.57 10.91 -2.06
N GLN A 80 16.05 11.91 -1.33
CA GLN A 80 15.48 13.27 -1.36
C GLN A 80 15.53 13.88 -2.77
N GLN A 81 16.66 13.75 -3.46
CA GLN A 81 16.84 14.23 -4.84
C GLN A 81 15.92 13.50 -5.82
N TYR A 82 15.78 12.18 -5.68
CA TYR A 82 14.85 11.38 -6.47
C TYR A 82 13.40 11.81 -6.23
N LEU A 83 12.97 11.99 -4.98
CA LEU A 83 11.61 12.43 -4.64
C LEU A 83 11.33 13.87 -5.07
N ALA A 84 12.34 14.76 -5.06
CA ALA A 84 12.22 16.09 -5.63
C ALA A 84 11.98 16.05 -7.15
N HIS A 85 12.44 14.99 -7.83
CA HIS A 85 12.24 14.78 -9.26
C HIS A 85 10.89 14.13 -9.60
N ILE A 86 10.49 13.07 -8.89
CA ILE A 86 9.26 12.31 -9.21
C ILE A 86 8.01 12.74 -8.44
N GLY A 87 8.17 13.60 -7.43
CA GLY A 87 7.10 14.02 -6.52
C GLY A 87 7.28 13.47 -5.11
N THR A 88 7.02 14.33 -4.12
CA THR A 88 7.12 13.97 -2.70
C THR A 88 5.91 13.15 -2.26
N PRO A 89 6.07 12.23 -1.28
CA PRO A 89 4.94 11.51 -0.69
C PRO A 89 3.86 12.47 -0.18
N PHE A 90 2.60 12.09 -0.32
CA PHE A 90 1.49 12.84 0.26
C PHE A 90 1.47 12.68 1.79
N LEU A 91 0.93 13.66 2.50
CA LEU A 91 0.70 13.56 3.94
C LEU A 91 -0.60 12.77 4.19
N PRO A 92 -0.55 11.57 4.80
CA PRO A 92 -1.76 10.80 5.09
C PRO A 92 -2.57 11.42 6.22
N ALA A 93 -3.88 11.16 6.24
CA ALA A 93 -4.72 11.46 7.40
C ALA A 93 -4.24 10.65 8.62
N TYR A 94 -4.34 11.24 9.82
CA TYR A 94 -3.74 10.65 11.02
C TYR A 94 -4.25 9.23 11.32
N TRP A 95 -5.56 8.99 11.18
CA TRP A 95 -6.18 7.67 11.39
C TRP A 95 -5.63 6.58 10.45
N ALA A 96 -5.05 6.94 9.29
CA ALA A 96 -4.50 5.97 8.35
C ALA A 96 -3.20 5.31 8.85
N LEU A 97 -2.53 5.93 9.82
CA LEU A 97 -1.38 5.37 10.54
C LEU A 97 -1.80 4.39 11.64
N GLY A 98 -3.09 4.33 11.95
CA GLY A 98 -3.67 3.42 12.93
C GLY A 98 -3.75 1.98 12.45
N TYR A 99 -4.08 1.07 13.38
CA TYR A 99 -4.20 -0.34 13.06
C TYR A 99 -5.44 -0.60 12.19
N GLN A 100 -5.26 -1.35 11.10
CA GLN A 100 -6.32 -1.68 10.14
C GLN A 100 -6.59 -3.18 10.16
N LEU A 101 -7.85 -3.57 10.37
CA LEU A 101 -8.28 -4.96 10.37
C LEU A 101 -9.04 -5.29 9.10
N SER A 102 -8.53 -6.24 8.33
CA SER A 102 -9.10 -6.67 7.06
C SER A 102 -9.09 -8.19 6.94
N ARG A 103 -10.00 -8.72 6.12
CA ARG A 103 -10.03 -10.12 5.70
C ARG A 103 -10.88 -10.25 4.44
N TRP A 104 -10.43 -11.09 3.52
CA TRP A 104 -11.28 -11.63 2.47
C TRP A 104 -12.23 -12.71 3.03
N ASN A 105 -13.51 -12.61 2.68
CA ASN A 105 -14.60 -13.52 2.99
C ASN A 105 -15.12 -13.40 4.44
N TYR A 106 -15.45 -12.18 4.86
CA TYR A 106 -16.46 -12.00 5.91
C TYR A 106 -17.82 -12.41 5.36
N LYS A 107 -18.51 -13.34 6.02
CA LYS A 107 -19.77 -13.93 5.53
C LYS A 107 -20.91 -12.91 5.44
N ASP A 108 -20.96 -12.01 6.43
CA ASP A 108 -21.98 -10.98 6.59
C ASP A 108 -21.48 -9.86 7.54
N LEU A 109 -22.31 -8.83 7.74
CA LEU A 109 -22.00 -7.73 8.66
C LEU A 109 -21.84 -8.22 10.11
N ASP A 110 -22.61 -9.21 10.53
CA ASP A 110 -22.61 -9.68 11.91
C ASP A 110 -21.28 -10.37 12.25
N GLU A 111 -20.72 -11.15 11.33
CA GLU A 111 -19.37 -11.71 11.48
C GLU A 111 -18.32 -10.60 11.58
N MET A 112 -18.40 -9.58 10.73
CA MET A 112 -17.48 -8.44 10.79
C MET A 112 -17.59 -7.68 12.12
N LYS A 113 -18.80 -7.39 12.59
CA LYS A 113 -19.07 -6.77 13.90
C LYS A 113 -18.52 -7.61 15.06
N ALA A 114 -18.72 -8.93 15.03
CA ALA A 114 -18.19 -9.82 16.06
C ALA A 114 -16.65 -9.83 16.09
N VAL A 115 -16.01 -9.75 14.92
CA VAL A 115 -14.55 -9.68 14.77
C VAL A 115 -14.00 -8.35 15.28
N ILE A 116 -14.71 -7.24 15.08
CA ILE A 116 -14.36 -5.93 15.65
C ILE A 116 -14.52 -5.96 17.17
N ALA A 117 -15.68 -6.41 17.66
CA ALA A 117 -16.00 -6.44 19.09
C ALA A 117 -15.00 -7.29 19.89
N ARG A 118 -14.59 -8.46 19.38
CA ARG A 118 -13.57 -9.28 20.06
C ARG A 118 -12.19 -8.61 20.09
N THR A 119 -11.84 -7.84 19.04
CA THR A 119 -10.55 -7.12 18.94
C THR A 119 -10.51 -6.00 19.96
N GLN A 120 -11.60 -5.24 20.07
CA GLN A 120 -11.78 -4.20 21.09
C GLN A 120 -11.82 -4.79 22.51
N ALA A 121 -12.53 -5.90 22.72
CA ALA A 121 -12.56 -6.59 24.01
C ALA A 121 -11.18 -7.12 24.44
N ALA A 122 -10.31 -7.44 23.48
CA ALA A 122 -8.91 -7.78 23.73
C ALA A 122 -8.00 -6.54 23.95
N GLN A 123 -8.57 -5.34 23.99
CA GLN A 123 -7.87 -4.06 24.17
C GLN A 123 -6.81 -3.79 23.09
N VAL A 124 -7.00 -4.32 21.88
CA VAL A 124 -6.15 -3.99 20.72
C VAL A 124 -6.67 -2.69 20.11
N PRO A 125 -5.83 -1.63 19.99
CA PRO A 125 -6.20 -0.40 19.31
C PRO A 125 -6.62 -0.71 17.86
N LEU A 126 -7.74 -0.15 17.41
CA LEU A 126 -8.29 -0.37 16.08
C LEU A 126 -8.87 0.94 15.55
N ASP A 127 -8.31 1.45 14.46
CA ASP A 127 -8.74 2.69 13.83
C ASP A 127 -9.61 2.44 12.60
N VAL A 128 -9.33 1.37 11.85
CA VAL A 128 -10.02 1.08 10.58
C VAL A 128 -10.39 -0.39 10.48
N ALA A 129 -11.65 -0.67 10.17
CA ALA A 129 -12.09 -1.97 9.69
C ALA A 129 -12.32 -1.91 8.18
N VAL A 130 -11.72 -2.84 7.43
CA VAL A 130 -11.76 -2.87 5.97
C VAL A 130 -12.60 -4.07 5.53
N ALA A 131 -13.62 -3.80 4.71
CA ALA A 131 -14.42 -4.83 4.04
C ALA A 131 -13.84 -5.10 2.65
N ASP A 132 -13.53 -6.37 2.37
CA ASP A 132 -13.12 -6.83 1.04
C ASP A 132 -14.34 -6.97 0.11
N ILE A 133 -14.14 -7.43 -1.12
CA ILE A 133 -15.13 -7.52 -2.21
C ILE A 133 -16.44 -8.25 -1.87
N ASP A 134 -16.52 -8.97 -0.76
CA ASP A 134 -17.70 -9.70 -0.30
C ASP A 134 -18.87 -8.79 0.11
N TYR A 135 -18.60 -7.51 0.39
CA TYR A 135 -19.67 -6.54 0.63
C TYR A 135 -20.51 -6.24 -0.63
N MET A 136 -20.00 -6.54 -1.82
CA MET A 136 -20.58 -6.08 -3.08
C MET A 136 -21.71 -7.00 -3.59
N ASP A 137 -22.66 -6.46 -4.37
CA ASP A 137 -23.59 -7.29 -5.13
C ASP A 137 -22.84 -7.98 -6.27
N ARG A 138 -22.52 -9.27 -6.06
CA ARG A 138 -21.82 -10.11 -7.04
C ARG A 138 -20.49 -9.49 -7.51
N TYR A 139 -19.71 -8.95 -6.57
CA TYR A 139 -18.37 -8.38 -6.83
C TYR A 139 -18.36 -7.22 -7.84
N LYS A 140 -19.45 -6.46 -7.89
CA LYS A 140 -19.55 -5.26 -8.73
C LYS A 140 -19.22 -4.01 -7.92
N ASP A 141 -18.35 -3.19 -8.44
CA ASP A 141 -18.05 -1.88 -7.87
C ASP A 141 -19.32 -1.05 -7.68
N PHE A 142 -19.33 -0.23 -6.62
CA PHE A 142 -20.42 0.69 -6.27
C PHE A 142 -21.76 0.00 -5.97
N THR A 143 -21.72 -1.23 -5.48
CA THR A 143 -22.92 -1.96 -5.04
C THR A 143 -22.73 -2.55 -3.65
N VAL A 144 -23.84 -2.87 -2.99
CA VAL A 144 -23.87 -3.60 -1.72
C VAL A 144 -24.76 -4.83 -1.89
N GLY A 145 -24.26 -6.01 -1.52
CA GLY A 145 -24.96 -7.27 -1.61
C GLY A 145 -26.14 -7.36 -0.65
N LYS A 146 -27.21 -8.06 -1.04
CA LYS A 146 -28.40 -8.24 -0.18
C LYS A 146 -28.14 -9.10 1.06
N VAL A 147 -27.15 -9.99 0.99
CA VAL A 147 -26.73 -10.88 2.09
C VAL A 147 -25.70 -10.19 2.98
N SER A 148 -24.94 -9.24 2.44
CA SER A 148 -24.06 -8.35 3.18
C SER A 148 -24.87 -7.15 3.66
N SER A 149 -25.65 -7.29 4.72
CA SER A 149 -26.41 -6.18 5.31
C SER A 149 -25.49 -5.17 6.03
N LEU A 150 -24.37 -4.77 5.42
CA LEU A 150 -23.37 -3.83 5.93
C LEU A 150 -23.93 -2.40 6.05
N PHE A 151 -25.01 -2.10 5.33
CA PHE A 151 -25.65 -0.79 5.28
C PHE A 151 -27.15 -0.92 5.54
N ASP A 152 -27.69 0.04 6.28
CA ASP A 152 -29.14 0.15 6.52
C ASP A 152 -29.90 0.48 5.21
N LYS A 153 -31.24 0.55 5.28
CA LYS A 153 -32.08 0.89 4.12
C LYS A 153 -31.86 2.32 3.60
N SER A 154 -31.13 3.16 4.32
CA SER A 154 -30.71 4.51 3.94
C SER A 154 -29.32 4.55 3.27
N GLY A 155 -28.59 3.44 3.24
CA GLY A 155 -27.22 3.39 2.72
C GLY A 155 -26.17 3.92 3.71
N THR A 156 -26.56 4.13 4.97
CA THR A 156 -25.68 4.53 6.08
C THR A 156 -25.14 3.29 6.79
N MET A 157 -23.87 3.33 7.17
CA MET A 157 -23.24 2.26 7.94
C MET A 157 -23.80 2.30 9.37
N ASP A 158 -24.36 1.19 9.85
CA ASP A 158 -25.16 1.10 11.10
C ASP A 158 -24.46 1.53 12.42
N TRP A 159 -23.18 1.92 12.40
CA TRP A 159 -22.44 2.29 13.62
C TRP A 159 -22.74 3.71 14.12
N GLU A 160 -23.10 4.66 13.25
CA GLU A 160 -23.37 6.06 13.65
C GLU A 160 -24.57 6.17 14.62
N ASN A 161 -25.52 5.24 14.56
CA ASN A 161 -26.69 5.25 15.45
C ASN A 161 -26.39 4.77 16.88
N ASN A 162 -25.24 4.13 17.13
CA ASN A 162 -24.91 3.57 18.45
C ASN A 162 -24.03 4.51 19.30
N ASP A 163 -23.22 5.37 18.68
CA ASP A 163 -22.38 6.35 19.40
C ASP A 163 -23.19 7.48 20.05
N GLN A 164 -24.37 7.80 19.52
CA GLN A 164 -25.26 8.83 20.09
C GLN A 164 -25.79 8.49 21.50
N THR A 165 -25.60 7.25 21.98
CA THR A 165 -26.02 6.85 23.34
C THR A 165 -24.93 6.96 24.40
N ASN A 166 -23.67 7.16 24.00
CA ASN A 166 -22.53 7.26 24.93
C ASN A 166 -21.93 8.67 25.06
N ASP A 167 -22.34 9.63 24.23
CA ASP A 167 -21.89 11.03 24.27
C ASP A 167 -22.63 11.92 25.32
N GLN A 168 -23.34 11.33 26.29
CA GLN A 168 -23.95 12.08 27.40
C GLN A 168 -23.04 12.25 28.63
N THR A 169 -21.75 11.97 28.54
CA THR A 169 -20.77 12.35 29.57
C THR A 169 -19.73 13.30 29.01
N ASP A 170 -20.17 14.46 28.56
CA ASP A 170 -19.31 15.62 28.31
C ASP A 170 -19.22 16.53 29.54
N ALA A 171 -18.04 17.15 29.69
CA ALA A 171 -17.71 18.34 30.49
C ALA A 171 -17.36 18.16 31.98
N VAL A 172 -16.06 17.90 32.27
CA VAL A 172 -15.26 18.71 33.21
C VAL A 172 -13.78 18.64 32.81
N PHE A 173 -13.26 19.68 32.18
CA PHE A 173 -11.88 20.13 32.36
C PHE A 173 -11.88 21.67 32.29
N ASP A 174 -11.77 22.28 33.47
CA ASP A 174 -11.09 23.57 33.65
C ASP A 174 -9.57 23.36 33.48
#